data_AF-A0A9E5VTE9-F1
#
_entry.id   AF-A0A9E5VTE9-F1
#
_cell.length_a   1.000
_cell.length_b   1.000
_cell.length_c   1.000
_cell.angle_alpha   90.00
_cell.angle_beta   90.00
_cell.angle_gamma   90.00
#
_symmetry.space_group_name_H-M   'P 1'
#
loop_
_entity.id
_entity.type
_entity.pdbx_description
1 polymer ?
#
loop_
_entity_poly.entity_id
_entity_poly.type
_entity_poly.pdbx_seq_one_letter_code
_entity_poly.pdbx_strand_id
1 'polypeptide(L)'
;MSENNEHCARVGIENPMGFHVRPVQRFAQLARMFRADVTVSVRGRTVPGTSVINLVSLGGRSGDTLTIKACGADARQCVAALKYLAQDGFFVEDYMQERLAADRHVERLHRLASCFDSEIRVRLDDRTADAKQAESLASLPLTPVSTPTFEIRGPDSEQAQAVLEDLVASCFYIEDRMAERGRKVT
;
A
#
# COMPACT_ATOMS: atom_id res chain seq x y z
N MET A 1 -14.47 7.97 28.31
CA MET A 1 -14.66 8.87 27.15
C MET A 1 -13.83 8.28 26.05
N SER A 2 -14.45 7.58 25.10
CA SER A 2 -13.70 6.95 24.00
C SER A 2 -13.18 8.08 23.11
N GLU A 3 -11.86 8.28 23.08
CA GLU A 3 -11.23 9.16 22.11
C GLU A 3 -11.67 8.72 20.72
N ASN A 4 -12.23 9.64 19.96
CA ASN A 4 -12.68 9.39 18.60
C ASN A 4 -11.41 9.23 17.75
N ASN A 5 -10.92 7.99 17.58
CA ASN A 5 -9.68 7.69 16.86
C ASN A 5 -9.90 7.81 15.34
N GLU A 6 -10.10 9.06 14.91
CA GLU A 6 -10.40 9.44 13.56
C GLU A 6 -9.18 10.11 12.92
N HIS A 7 -8.80 9.63 11.74
CA HIS A 7 -7.71 10.19 10.96
C HIS A 7 -8.20 10.54 9.55
N CYS A 8 -7.62 11.59 8.98
CA CYS A 8 -7.98 12.09 7.66
C CYS A 8 -6.74 12.55 6.89
N ALA A 9 -6.70 12.26 5.59
CA ALA A 9 -5.69 12.77 4.66
C ALA A 9 -6.34 13.22 3.36
N ARG A 10 -5.71 14.21 2.72
CA ARG A 10 -6.05 14.68 1.38
C ARG A 10 -4.86 14.46 0.46
N VAL A 11 -5.10 13.87 -0.71
CA VAL A 11 -4.07 13.53 -1.70
C VAL A 11 -4.58 13.84 -3.09
N GLY A 12 -3.70 14.35 -3.96
CA GLY A 12 -4.02 14.58 -5.36
C GLY A 12 -4.08 13.25 -6.12
N ILE A 13 -5.04 13.11 -7.02
CA ILE A 13 -5.06 12.00 -7.98
C ILE A 13 -4.16 12.40 -9.14
N GLU A 14 -2.91 11.95 -9.13
CA GLU A 14 -1.94 12.30 -10.17
C GLU A 14 -1.93 11.31 -11.33
N ASN A 15 -2.42 10.08 -11.11
CA ASN A 15 -2.51 9.06 -12.15
C ASN A 15 -3.31 9.60 -13.36
N PRO A 16 -2.76 9.60 -14.59
CA PRO A 16 -3.43 10.09 -15.79
C PRO A 16 -4.77 9.41 -16.07
N MET A 17 -4.91 8.12 -15.72
CA MET A 17 -6.15 7.37 -15.88
C MET A 17 -7.19 7.68 -14.78
N GLY A 18 -6.81 8.42 -13.74
CA GLY A 18 -7.66 8.76 -12.60
C GLY A 18 -7.90 7.59 -11.64
N PHE A 19 -8.96 7.69 -10.84
CA PHE A 19 -9.36 6.69 -9.83
C PHE A 19 -10.37 5.69 -10.40
N HIS A 20 -9.96 4.97 -11.44
CA HIS A 20 -10.75 3.92 -12.12
C HIS A 20 -10.51 2.54 -11.51
N VAL A 21 -11.02 1.47 -12.17
CA VAL A 21 -11.06 0.10 -11.63
C VAL A 21 -9.72 -0.43 -11.10
N ARG A 22 -8.59 -0.27 -11.80
CA ARG A 22 -7.29 -0.84 -11.38
C ARG A 22 -6.75 -0.16 -10.10
N PRO A 23 -6.60 1.18 -10.05
CA PRO A 23 -6.29 1.92 -8.81
C PRO A 23 -7.23 1.57 -7.65
N VAL A 24 -8.53 1.49 -7.93
CA VAL A 24 -9.57 1.24 -6.94
C VAL A 24 -9.46 -0.18 -6.36
N GLN A 25 -9.13 -1.19 -7.17
CA GLN A 25 -8.96 -2.56 -6.68
C GLN A 25 -7.83 -2.63 -5.64
N ARG A 26 -6.69 -2.01 -5.92
CA ARG A 26 -5.55 -1.94 -4.97
C ARG A 26 -5.91 -1.17 -3.72
N PHE A 27 -6.55 -0.01 -3.88
CA PHE A 27 -7.00 0.80 -2.76
C PHE A 27 -7.95 0.02 -1.85
N ALA A 28 -8.98 -0.63 -2.41
CA ALA A 28 -9.96 -1.39 -1.65
C ALA A 28 -9.34 -2.63 -0.99
N GLN A 29 -8.40 -3.31 -1.67
CA GLN A 29 -7.66 -4.44 -1.10
C GLN A 29 -6.88 -4.02 0.14
N LEU A 30 -6.09 -2.95 0.04
CA LEU A 30 -5.34 -2.41 1.17
C LEU A 30 -6.25 -1.92 2.30
N ALA A 31 -7.34 -1.22 1.97
CA ALA A 31 -8.29 -0.72 2.97
C ALA A 31 -8.93 -1.84 3.81
N ARG A 32 -9.15 -3.02 3.22
CA ARG A 32 -9.72 -4.20 3.91
C ARG A 32 -8.77 -4.87 4.90
N MET A 33 -7.48 -4.55 4.87
CA MET A 33 -6.50 -5.11 5.82
C MET A 33 -6.53 -4.42 7.18
N PHE A 34 -7.25 -3.30 7.28
CA PHE A 34 -7.41 -2.53 8.51
C PHE A 34 -8.77 -2.81 9.15
N ARG A 35 -8.83 -2.67 10.47
CA ARG A 35 -10.03 -2.76 11.30
C ARG A 35 -10.84 -1.47 11.28
N ALA A 36 -10.24 -0.36 10.87
CA ALA A 36 -10.90 0.93 10.79
C ALA A 36 -11.97 1.00 9.70
N ASP A 37 -13.05 1.71 9.99
CA ASP A 37 -14.05 2.08 9.01
C ASP A 37 -13.50 3.17 8.09
N VAL A 38 -13.31 2.84 6.82
CA VAL A 38 -12.73 3.74 5.81
C VAL A 38 -13.83 4.36 4.95
N THR A 39 -13.77 5.66 4.76
CA THR A 39 -14.57 6.40 3.78
C THR A 39 -13.67 7.22 2.86
N VAL A 40 -14.13 7.40 1.63
CA VAL A 40 -13.40 8.13 0.59
C VAL A 40 -14.32 9.15 -0.04
N SER A 41 -13.81 10.37 -0.20
CA SER A 41 -14.55 11.46 -0.82
C SER A 41 -13.83 12.08 -2.02
N VAL A 42 -14.58 12.31 -3.09
CA VAL A 42 -14.13 13.06 -4.28
C VAL A 42 -15.26 13.99 -4.71
N ARG A 43 -14.94 15.28 -4.93
CA ARG A 43 -15.91 16.31 -5.38
C ARG A 43 -17.22 16.33 -4.55
N GLY A 44 -17.10 16.21 -3.23
CA GLY A 44 -18.23 16.27 -2.29
C GLY A 44 -19.07 14.99 -2.19
N ARG A 45 -18.76 13.93 -2.96
CA ARG A 45 -19.41 12.62 -2.80
C ARG A 45 -18.55 11.71 -1.94
N THR A 46 -19.16 11.00 -0.99
CA THR A 46 -18.48 10.10 -0.06
C THR A 46 -19.01 8.69 -0.17
N VAL A 47 -18.13 7.70 -0.18
CA VAL A 47 -18.47 6.27 -0.24
C VAL A 47 -17.59 5.42 0.71
N PRO A 48 -17.99 4.18 1.02
CA PRO A 48 -17.13 3.24 1.73
C PRO A 48 -15.83 2.92 0.96
N GLY A 49 -14.69 2.98 1.66
CA GLY A 49 -13.34 2.77 1.13
C GLY A 49 -12.97 1.32 0.82
N THR A 50 -13.83 0.36 1.17
CA THR A 50 -13.61 -1.08 0.97
C THR A 50 -14.42 -1.66 -0.19
N SER A 51 -15.29 -0.86 -0.83
CA SER A 51 -16.15 -1.29 -1.95
C SER A 51 -15.60 -0.80 -3.28
N VAL A 52 -15.10 -1.72 -4.09
CA VAL A 52 -14.59 -1.43 -5.45
C VAL A 52 -15.68 -0.75 -6.29
N ILE A 53 -16.91 -1.26 -6.26
CA ILE A 53 -18.03 -0.71 -7.04
C ILE A 53 -18.31 0.75 -6.63
N ASN A 54 -18.34 1.03 -5.33
CA ASN A 54 -18.64 2.38 -4.85
C ASN A 54 -17.50 3.35 -5.15
N LEU A 55 -16.25 2.90 -5.01
CA LEU A 55 -15.08 3.72 -5.31
C LEU A 55 -14.97 4.03 -6.81
N VAL A 56 -15.25 3.07 -7.70
CA VAL A 56 -15.33 3.33 -9.15
C VAL A 56 -16.41 4.36 -9.46
N SER A 57 -17.56 4.30 -8.76
CA SER A 57 -18.66 5.24 -8.99
C SER A 57 -18.33 6.69 -8.57
N LEU A 58 -17.30 6.91 -7.73
CA LEU A 58 -16.78 8.24 -7.41
C LEU A 58 -16.19 8.96 -8.63
N GLY A 59 -15.72 8.23 -9.64
CA GLY A 59 -15.26 8.80 -10.91
C GLY A 59 -14.18 9.88 -10.76
N GLY A 60 -13.23 9.68 -9.85
CA GLY A 60 -12.13 10.62 -9.61
C GLY A 60 -11.23 10.72 -10.83
N ARG A 61 -10.93 11.94 -11.26
CA ARG A 61 -10.09 12.24 -12.44
C ARG A 61 -8.72 12.72 -12.00
N SER A 62 -7.75 12.63 -12.91
CA SER A 62 -6.46 13.29 -12.69
C SER A 62 -6.65 14.77 -12.32
N GLY A 63 -5.91 15.24 -11.32
CA GLY A 63 -6.02 16.58 -10.74
C GLY A 63 -7.09 16.74 -9.65
N ASP A 64 -8.01 15.78 -9.46
CA ASP A 64 -8.94 15.83 -8.34
C ASP A 64 -8.24 15.58 -6.99
N THR A 65 -8.87 16.06 -5.91
CA THR A 65 -8.46 15.71 -4.54
C THR A 65 -9.26 14.53 -4.03
N LEU A 66 -8.56 13.45 -3.66
CA LEU A 66 -9.08 12.33 -2.89
C LEU A 66 -8.97 12.66 -1.39
N THR A 67 -10.08 12.58 -0.67
CA THR A 67 -10.09 12.67 0.80
C THR A 67 -10.29 11.28 1.38
N ILE A 68 -9.35 10.81 2.17
CA ILE A 68 -9.36 9.50 2.82
C ILE A 68 -9.61 9.75 4.30
N LYS A 69 -10.61 9.08 4.87
CA LYS A 69 -10.96 9.19 6.28
C LYS A 69 -11.12 7.80 6.87
N ALA A 70 -10.52 7.55 8.02
CA ALA A 70 -10.66 6.28 8.73
C ALA A 70 -11.00 6.54 10.21
N CYS A 71 -11.82 5.66 10.80
CA CYS A 71 -12.16 5.68 12.22
C CYS A 71 -12.03 4.28 12.79
N GLY A 72 -11.29 4.11 13.89
CA GLY A 72 -11.07 2.80 14.51
C GLY A 72 -9.64 2.64 15.05
N ALA A 73 -9.31 1.47 15.58
CA ALA A 73 -8.07 1.23 16.33
C ALA A 73 -6.79 1.49 15.51
N ASP A 74 -6.81 1.22 14.21
CA ASP A 74 -5.70 1.36 13.28
C ASP A 74 -5.95 2.45 12.22
N ALA A 75 -6.83 3.40 12.50
CA ALA A 75 -7.19 4.48 11.58
C ALA A 75 -5.99 5.29 11.09
N ARG A 76 -5.00 5.52 11.97
CA ARG A 76 -3.79 6.27 11.63
C ARG A 76 -2.94 5.52 10.59
N GLN A 77 -2.68 4.23 10.85
CA GLN A 77 -1.93 3.34 9.96
C GLN A 77 -2.66 3.18 8.63
N CYS A 78 -3.98 3.00 8.67
CA CYS A 78 -4.83 2.89 7.50
C CYS A 78 -4.72 4.11 6.58
N VAL A 79 -4.89 5.32 7.15
CA VAL A 79 -4.79 6.57 6.39
C VAL A 79 -3.38 6.78 5.86
N ALA A 80 -2.34 6.47 6.64
CA ALA A 80 -0.95 6.59 6.20
C ALA A 80 -0.66 5.68 4.99
N ALA A 81 -1.05 4.40 5.06
CA ALA A 81 -0.82 3.43 4.00
C ALA A 81 -1.62 3.74 2.73
N LEU A 82 -2.91 4.10 2.86
CA LEU A 82 -3.74 4.46 1.71
C LEU A 82 -3.31 5.79 1.06
N LYS A 83 -2.85 6.75 1.87
CA LYS A 83 -2.27 7.99 1.35
C LYS A 83 -1.01 7.69 0.54
N TYR A 84 -0.10 6.88 1.09
CA TYR A 84 1.12 6.50 0.37
C TYR A 84 0.79 5.81 -0.96
N LEU A 85 -0.12 4.83 -0.95
CA LEU A 85 -0.58 4.16 -2.17
C LEU A 85 -1.09 5.15 -3.22
N ALA A 86 -1.90 6.13 -2.82
CA ALA A 86 -2.41 7.15 -3.74
C ALA A 86 -1.32 8.08 -4.27
N GLN A 87 -0.34 8.45 -3.43
CA GLN A 87 0.81 9.27 -3.83
C GLN A 87 1.73 8.54 -4.82
N ASP A 88 1.88 7.23 -4.69
CA ASP A 88 2.69 6.39 -5.60
C ASP A 88 1.88 5.90 -6.81
N GLY A 89 0.87 6.67 -7.24
CA GLY A 89 0.07 6.35 -8.44
C GLY A 89 -0.73 5.05 -8.36
N PHE A 90 -1.03 4.57 -7.14
CA PHE A 90 -1.68 3.28 -6.85
C PHE A 90 -0.89 2.06 -7.30
N PHE A 91 0.43 2.23 -7.49
CA PHE A 91 1.33 1.22 -8.05
C PHE A 91 0.91 0.71 -9.44
N VAL A 92 0.06 1.47 -10.15
CA VAL A 92 -0.34 1.15 -11.52
C VAL A 92 0.77 1.60 -12.45
N GLU A 93 1.56 0.64 -12.92
CA GLU A 93 2.64 0.86 -13.86
C GLU A 93 2.09 0.83 -15.28
N ASP A 94 2.04 1.99 -15.95
CA ASP A 94 1.90 2.02 -17.40
C ASP A 94 3.30 1.81 -18.00
N TYR A 95 3.40 0.86 -18.92
CA TYR A 95 4.57 0.19 -19.52
C TYR A 95 5.77 1.05 -20.00
N MET A 96 5.75 2.37 -19.82
CA MET A 96 6.77 3.31 -20.30
C MET A 96 7.82 3.72 -19.25
N GLN A 97 7.74 3.20 -18.01
CA GLN A 97 8.64 3.58 -16.90
C GLN A 97 9.57 2.47 -16.40
N GLU A 98 9.74 1.35 -17.12
CA GLU A 98 10.59 0.23 -16.70
C GLU A 98 12.04 0.62 -16.32
N ARG A 99 12.59 1.68 -16.94
CA ARG A 99 13.95 2.17 -16.71
C ARG A 99 14.13 3.13 -15.53
N LEU A 100 13.06 3.64 -14.93
CA LEU A 100 13.12 4.71 -13.92
C LEU A 100 13.08 4.21 -12.47
N ALA A 101 12.92 2.91 -12.24
CA ALA A 101 12.49 2.41 -10.93
C ALA A 101 13.07 1.03 -10.59
N ALA A 102 14.40 0.88 -10.71
CA ALA A 102 15.11 -0.38 -10.42
C ALA A 102 14.82 -0.90 -9.00
N ASP A 103 14.65 0.00 -8.03
CA ASP A 103 14.50 -0.33 -6.61
C ASP A 103 13.11 0.01 -6.04
N ARG A 104 12.09 0.17 -6.89
CA ARG A 104 10.74 0.55 -6.42
C ARG A 104 10.14 -0.44 -5.42
N HIS A 105 10.45 -1.73 -5.56
CA HIS A 105 9.99 -2.74 -4.60
C HIS A 105 10.59 -2.52 -3.22
N VAL A 106 11.86 -2.07 -3.16
CA VAL A 106 12.54 -1.68 -1.92
C VAL A 106 11.87 -0.44 -1.32
N GLU A 107 11.63 0.59 -2.13
CA GLU A 107 10.96 1.83 -1.68
C GLU A 107 9.54 1.57 -1.18
N ARG A 108 8.75 0.78 -1.92
CA ARG A 108 7.38 0.39 -1.53
C ARG A 108 7.37 -0.34 -0.20
N LEU A 109 8.30 -1.29 -0.02
CA LEU A 109 8.44 -2.03 1.23
C LEU A 109 8.80 -1.09 2.38
N HIS A 110 9.78 -0.22 2.16
CA HIS A 110 10.23 0.76 3.15
C HIS A 110 9.12 1.72 3.59
N ARG A 111 8.42 2.33 2.62
CA ARG A 111 7.36 3.31 2.87
C ARG A 111 6.15 2.69 3.57
N LEU A 112 5.72 1.51 3.15
CA LEU A 112 4.63 0.80 3.82
C LEU A 112 5.03 0.38 5.24
N ALA A 113 6.23 -0.18 5.44
CA ALA A 113 6.70 -0.52 6.78
C ALA A 113 6.75 0.71 7.71
N SER A 114 7.11 1.87 7.16
CA SER A 114 7.18 3.14 7.89
C SER A 114 5.81 3.71 8.29
N CYS A 115 4.70 3.14 7.83
CA CYS A 115 3.35 3.55 8.24
C CYS A 115 2.96 3.03 9.63
N PHE A 116 3.68 2.01 10.13
CA PHE A 116 3.39 1.30 11.38
C PHE A 116 4.32 1.76 12.50
N ASP A 117 3.89 1.62 13.75
CA ASP A 117 4.70 1.90 14.95
C ASP A 117 5.62 0.73 15.33
N SER A 118 5.27 -0.50 14.91
CA SER A 118 6.05 -1.71 15.22
C SER A 118 7.46 -1.70 14.64
N GLU A 119 8.42 -2.31 15.34
CA GLU A 119 9.71 -2.68 14.77
C GLU A 119 9.48 -3.77 13.72
N ILE A 120 10.04 -3.59 12.52
CA ILE A 120 9.86 -4.51 11.39
C ILE A 120 11.24 -4.87 10.85
N ARG A 121 11.63 -6.13 11.01
CA ARG A 121 12.84 -6.70 10.41
C ARG A 121 12.47 -7.52 9.20
N VAL A 122 13.17 -7.29 8.10
CA VAL A 122 13.05 -8.06 6.85
C VAL A 122 14.19 -9.05 6.79
N ARG A 123 13.87 -10.33 6.60
CA ARG A 123 14.87 -11.39 6.44
C ARG A 123 14.77 -12.01 5.05
N LEU A 124 15.90 -12.05 4.35
CA LEU A 124 16.06 -12.72 3.07
C LEU A 124 17.33 -13.57 3.16
N ASP A 125 17.19 -14.88 2.97
CA ASP A 125 18.25 -15.86 3.20
C ASP A 125 18.84 -15.75 4.63
N ASP A 126 20.14 -15.48 4.75
CA ASP A 126 20.88 -15.28 6.00
C ASP A 126 20.99 -13.80 6.42
N ARG A 127 20.45 -12.89 5.61
CA ARG A 127 20.55 -11.43 5.83
C ARG A 127 19.30 -10.89 6.48
N THR A 128 19.48 -9.90 7.35
CA THR A 128 18.39 -9.17 8.00
C THR A 128 18.61 -7.66 7.88
N ALA A 129 17.54 -6.92 7.64
CA ALA A 129 17.54 -5.46 7.57
C ALA A 129 16.38 -4.86 8.36
N ASP A 130 16.52 -3.61 8.80
CA ASP A 130 15.40 -2.83 9.31
C ASP A 130 14.59 -2.29 8.13
N ALA A 131 13.29 -2.62 8.07
CA ALA A 131 12.41 -2.19 6.98
C ALA A 131 12.22 -0.66 6.93
N LYS A 132 12.38 0.03 8.06
CA LYS A 132 12.20 1.48 8.16
C LYS A 132 13.49 2.26 7.91
N GLN A 133 14.61 1.58 7.63
CA GLN A 133 15.87 2.21 7.26
C GLN A 133 16.18 1.89 5.80
N ALA A 134 16.04 2.88 4.91
CA ALA A 134 16.19 2.69 3.47
C ALA A 134 17.55 2.11 3.10
N GLU A 135 18.63 2.58 3.74
CA GLU A 135 20.00 2.11 3.50
C GLU A 135 20.20 0.66 3.96
N SER A 136 19.58 0.28 5.08
CA SER A 136 19.62 -1.11 5.57
C SER A 136 18.90 -2.04 4.60
N LEU A 137 17.73 -1.63 4.12
CA LEU A 137 16.91 -2.44 3.24
C LEU A 137 17.54 -2.60 1.85
N ALA A 138 18.18 -1.55 1.33
CA ALA A 138 18.92 -1.57 0.07
C ALA A 138 20.12 -2.53 0.07
N SER A 139 20.61 -2.94 1.24
CA SER A 139 21.68 -3.95 1.36
C SER A 139 21.21 -5.39 1.12
N LEU A 140 19.89 -5.64 1.18
CA LEU A 140 19.32 -6.93 0.84
C LEU A 140 19.21 -7.04 -0.69
N PRO A 141 19.56 -8.20 -1.29
CA PRO A 141 19.37 -8.44 -2.73
C PRO A 141 17.90 -8.74 -3.05
N LEU A 142 17.00 -7.84 -2.62
CA LEU A 142 15.58 -7.93 -2.90
C LEU A 142 15.35 -7.72 -4.38
N THR A 143 14.51 -8.58 -4.95
CA THR A 143 13.98 -8.46 -6.30
C THR A 143 12.45 -8.46 -6.19
N PRO A 144 11.72 -8.02 -7.24
CA PRO A 144 10.26 -8.10 -7.28
C PRO A 144 9.67 -9.48 -7.02
N VAL A 145 10.42 -10.55 -7.25
CA VAL A 145 9.99 -11.94 -7.06
C VAL A 145 10.56 -12.58 -5.80
N SER A 146 11.32 -11.83 -5.00
CA SER A 146 11.84 -12.31 -3.71
C SER A 146 10.70 -12.56 -2.73
N THR A 147 10.89 -13.55 -1.87
CA THR A 147 9.94 -13.94 -0.82
C THR A 147 10.58 -13.74 0.56
N PRO A 148 10.84 -12.50 0.99
CA PRO A 148 11.37 -12.25 2.32
C PRO A 148 10.36 -12.67 3.40
N THR A 149 10.86 -12.89 4.60
CA THR A 149 10.04 -13.09 5.81
C THR A 149 10.18 -11.89 6.73
N PHE A 150 9.19 -11.67 7.61
CA PHE A 150 9.15 -10.53 8.51
C PHE A 150 9.17 -10.97 9.97
N GLU A 151 10.02 -10.34 10.77
CA GLU A 151 9.92 -10.39 12.23
C GLU A 151 9.41 -9.04 12.71
N ILE A 152 8.19 -9.01 13.24
CA ILE A 152 7.49 -7.77 13.60
C ILE A 152 7.16 -7.77 15.09
N ARG A 153 7.53 -6.68 15.78
CA ARG A 153 7.29 -6.51 17.22
C ARG A 153 6.73 -5.13 17.50
N GLY A 154 5.56 -5.05 18.13
CA GLY A 154 4.96 -3.78 18.52
C GLY A 154 3.43 -3.79 18.52
N PRO A 155 2.81 -2.62 18.68
CA PRO A 155 1.37 -2.49 18.94
C PRO A 155 0.49 -2.79 17.72
N ASP A 156 1.01 -2.63 16.52
CA ASP A 156 0.29 -2.81 15.24
C ASP A 156 0.91 -3.93 14.38
N SER A 157 1.55 -4.91 15.03
CA SER A 157 2.29 -5.98 14.36
C SER A 157 1.43 -6.85 13.45
N GLU A 158 0.18 -7.10 13.85
CA GLU A 158 -0.78 -7.89 13.07
C GLU A 158 -1.15 -7.21 11.74
N GLN A 159 -1.49 -5.92 11.80
CA GLN A 159 -1.80 -5.13 10.59
C GLN A 159 -0.56 -4.95 9.71
N ALA A 160 0.61 -4.68 10.32
CA ALA A 160 1.87 -4.58 9.60
C ALA A 160 2.19 -5.88 8.86
N GLN A 161 2.04 -7.04 9.51
CA GLN A 161 2.27 -8.34 8.90
C GLN A 161 1.35 -8.56 7.70
N ALA A 162 0.04 -8.36 7.87
CA ALA A 162 -0.94 -8.56 6.79
C ALA A 162 -0.64 -7.69 5.55
N VAL A 163 -0.29 -6.41 5.75
CA VAL A 163 0.01 -5.49 4.65
C VAL A 163 1.32 -5.86 3.93
N LEU A 164 2.37 -6.20 4.67
CA LEU A 164 3.67 -6.52 4.09
C LEU A 164 3.68 -7.89 3.39
N GLU A 165 2.95 -8.87 3.93
CA GLU A 165 2.77 -10.16 3.27
C GLU A 165 1.98 -10.03 1.97
N ASP A 166 0.92 -9.21 1.93
CA ASP A 166 0.18 -8.97 0.69
C ASP A 166 1.02 -8.25 -0.36
N LEU A 167 1.85 -7.29 0.05
CA LEU A 167 2.82 -6.62 -0.82
C LEU A 167 3.77 -7.65 -1.46
N VAL A 168 4.33 -8.56 -0.67
CA VAL A 168 5.22 -9.62 -1.16
C VAL A 168 4.47 -10.63 -2.03
N ALA A 169 3.29 -11.09 -1.62
CA ALA A 169 2.46 -12.02 -2.38
C ALA A 169 2.09 -11.45 -3.76
N SER A 170 1.89 -10.14 -3.80
CA SER A 170 1.65 -9.37 -5.00
C SER A 170 2.94 -8.89 -5.66
N CYS A 171 4.09 -9.56 -5.56
CA CYS A 171 5.35 -9.15 -6.23
C CYS A 171 5.65 -7.63 -6.16
N PHE A 172 5.40 -7.01 -4.99
CA PHE A 172 5.52 -5.56 -4.77
C PHE A 172 4.67 -4.71 -5.74
N TYR A 173 3.57 -5.27 -6.19
CA TYR A 173 2.60 -4.80 -7.19
C TYR A 173 3.14 -4.57 -8.61
N ILE A 174 4.16 -5.32 -9.00
CA ILE A 174 4.74 -5.25 -10.34
C ILE A 174 4.06 -6.27 -11.26
N GLU A 175 3.13 -5.81 -12.11
CA GLU A 175 2.22 -6.67 -12.88
C GLU A 175 2.92 -7.68 -13.79
N ASP A 176 3.95 -7.28 -14.54
CA ASP A 176 4.67 -8.20 -15.44
C ASP A 176 5.33 -9.36 -14.68
N ARG A 177 5.78 -9.10 -13.45
CA ARG A 177 6.41 -10.11 -12.58
C ARG A 177 5.40 -11.02 -11.89
N MET A 178 4.12 -10.63 -11.81
CA MET A 178 3.05 -11.53 -11.34
C MET A 178 2.87 -12.72 -12.28
N ALA A 179 2.87 -12.46 -13.58
CA ALA A 179 2.70 -13.48 -14.61
C ALA A 179 3.87 -14.48 -14.58
N GLU A 180 5.08 -14.01 -14.32
CA GLU A 180 6.28 -14.85 -14.17
C GLU A 180 6.20 -15.75 -12.92
N ARG A 181 5.70 -15.22 -11.79
CA ARG A 181 5.53 -16.00 -10.56
C ARG A 181 4.44 -17.07 -10.70
N GLY A 182 3.34 -16.76 -11.39
CA GLY A 182 2.28 -17.72 -11.70
C GLY A 182 2.73 -18.90 -12.56
N ARG A 183 3.78 -18.75 -13.39
CA ARG A 183 4.35 -19.83 -14.21
C ARG A 183 5.22 -20.82 -13.43
N LYS A 184 5.64 -20.51 -12.20
CA LYS A 184 6.46 -21.42 -11.35
C LYS A 184 5.65 -22.40 -10.51
N VAL A 185 4.30 -22.36 -10.60
CA VAL A 185 3.40 -23.29 -9.92
C VAL A 185 2.66 -24.11 -10.99
N THR A 186 3.39 -24.91 -11.75
CA THR A 186 2.85 -26.01 -12.57
C THR A 186 3.91 -27.07 -12.76
#